data_AF-A0A8I1GD81-F1
#
_entry.id   AF-A0A8I1GD81-F1
#
_cell.length_a   1.000
_cell.length_b   1.000
_cell.length_c   1.000
_cell.angle_alpha   90.00
_cell.angle_beta   90.00
_cell.angle_gamma   90.00
#
_symmetry.space_group_name_H-M   'P 1'
#
loop_
_entity.id
_entity.type
_entity.pdbx_description
1 polymer ?
#
loop_
_entity_poly.entity_id
_entity_poly.type
_entity_poly.pdbx_seq_one_letter_code
_entity_poly.pdbx_strand_id
1 'polypeptide(L)'
;MSNDRQKALDAALGQIERQFGKGSIMRLGDNQTLDIASVSTGSLGLDVALGIGGLPFGRVVEIYGPESSGKTTLTLEVIAEAQKMGKTCAFVDAEHALDPIYAEALGVNVDDLLISQPDTGEQALEICDMLVRSGAVDVVIVDSVAALTPKAEIEGEMGDSHVGLQARLMSQALRKLTSNIKKSNTMCIFINQIRMKIGVMFGNPETTTGGNALKFYSSVRLDIRRTGALKEGDEVVGNETRVKVVKNKVAPPFKEANFQILYGKGISKEGELIDLGVKHKMVDKAGAWYSYNGDKIGQGKANSMKFLQDNPKIADELEGRLRELLLSRPEKRTKEDREAERAAAKEEAKNEAKTNEKDDISLS
;
A
#
# COMPACT_ATOMS: atom_id res chain seq x y z
N MET A 1 8.91 35.94 -29.31
CA MET A 1 9.74 35.12 -28.41
C MET A 1 8.94 34.13 -27.55
N SER A 2 7.92 34.54 -26.77
CA SER A 2 7.11 33.55 -25.99
C SER A 2 6.17 32.71 -26.88
N ASN A 3 5.60 33.33 -27.92
CA ASN A 3 4.64 32.66 -28.82
C ASN A 3 5.32 31.61 -29.72
N ASP A 4 6.56 31.86 -30.15
CA ASP A 4 7.32 30.95 -31.01
C ASP A 4 7.77 29.70 -30.26
N ARG A 5 8.17 29.85 -28.99
CA ARG A 5 8.49 28.72 -28.11
C ARG A 5 7.25 27.87 -27.81
N GLN A 6 6.10 28.50 -27.60
CA GLN A 6 4.85 27.78 -27.35
C GLN A 6 4.40 26.98 -28.59
N LYS A 7 4.45 27.58 -29.78
CA LYS A 7 4.17 26.87 -31.05
C LYS A 7 5.12 25.71 -31.31
N ALA A 8 6.42 25.90 -31.07
CA ALA A 8 7.41 24.84 -31.22
C ALA A 8 7.17 23.69 -30.23
N LEU A 9 6.79 24.03 -28.98
CA LEU A 9 6.43 23.04 -27.97
C LEU A 9 5.17 22.25 -28.39
N ASP A 10 4.10 22.93 -28.81
CA ASP A 10 2.85 22.26 -29.18
C ASP A 10 3.03 21.38 -30.44
N ALA A 11 3.87 21.80 -31.40
CA ALA A 11 4.26 20.99 -32.55
C ALA A 11 5.04 19.74 -32.13
N ALA A 12 6.01 19.87 -31.21
CA ALA A 12 6.77 18.74 -30.67
C ALA A 12 5.86 17.77 -29.89
N LEU A 13 4.94 18.28 -29.06
CA LEU A 13 3.94 17.47 -28.35
C LEU A 13 3.07 16.67 -29.34
N GLY A 14 2.57 17.33 -30.39
CA GLY A 14 1.77 16.66 -31.42
C GLY A 14 2.55 15.62 -32.22
N GLN A 15 3.84 15.84 -32.46
CA GLN A 15 4.71 14.85 -33.10
C GLN A 15 4.92 13.62 -32.20
N ILE A 16 5.17 13.83 -30.90
CA ILE A 16 5.34 12.74 -29.93
C ILE A 16 4.05 11.91 -29.84
N GLU A 17 2.88 12.54 -29.73
CA GLU A 17 1.60 11.81 -29.70
C GLU A 17 1.32 11.02 -30.98
N ARG A 18 1.70 11.55 -32.16
CA ARG A 18 1.55 10.82 -33.42
C ARG A 18 2.49 9.61 -33.53
N GLN A 19 3.71 9.73 -33.03
CA GLN A 19 4.71 8.66 -33.11
C GLN A 19 4.51 7.57 -32.04
N PHE A 20 4.12 7.97 -30.82
CA PHE A 20 4.09 7.08 -29.65
C PHE A 20 2.68 6.84 -29.09
N GLY A 21 1.65 7.41 -29.71
CA GLY A 21 0.25 7.25 -29.34
C GLY A 21 -0.27 8.34 -28.39
N LYS A 22 -1.60 8.43 -28.29
CA LYS A 22 -2.28 9.35 -27.36
C LYS A 22 -1.86 9.07 -25.91
N GLY A 23 -1.57 10.13 -25.15
CA GLY A 23 -1.16 10.03 -23.75
C GLY A 23 0.32 9.66 -23.53
N SER A 24 1.13 9.58 -24.59
CA SER A 24 2.59 9.40 -24.49
C SER A 24 3.30 10.61 -23.87
N ILE A 25 2.72 11.81 -23.99
CA ILE A 25 3.18 13.02 -23.33
C ILE A 25 1.98 13.90 -22.97
N MET A 26 1.91 14.35 -21.71
CA MET A 26 0.81 15.18 -21.22
C MET A 26 1.34 16.17 -20.19
N ARG A 27 0.64 17.30 -20.01
CA ARG A 27 0.95 18.20 -18.90
C ARG A 27 0.48 17.57 -17.59
N LEU A 28 1.32 17.60 -16.57
CA LEU A 28 1.03 16.98 -15.26
C LEU A 28 -0.28 17.50 -14.63
N GLY A 29 -0.64 18.76 -14.88
CA GLY A 29 -1.85 19.39 -14.35
C GLY A 29 -3.15 19.08 -15.12
N ASP A 30 -3.06 18.52 -16.33
CA ASP A 30 -4.23 18.12 -17.12
C ASP A 30 -4.71 16.69 -16.77
N ASN A 31 -3.98 16.02 -15.87
CA ASN A 31 -4.31 14.68 -15.40
C ASN A 31 -5.30 14.76 -14.24
N GLN A 32 -6.59 14.52 -14.50
CA GLN A 32 -7.62 14.39 -13.45
C GLN A 32 -7.38 13.15 -12.55
N THR A 33 -6.52 12.21 -12.95
CA THR A 33 -6.21 10.96 -12.22
C THR A 33 -5.26 11.14 -11.02
N LEU A 34 -5.31 12.27 -10.31
CA LEU A 34 -4.54 12.45 -9.08
C LEU A 34 -5.12 11.69 -7.88
N ASP A 35 -6.29 11.04 -8.03
CA ASP A 35 -6.76 10.07 -7.04
C ASP A 35 -6.15 8.71 -7.38
N ILE A 36 -5.08 8.37 -6.67
CA ILE A 36 -4.51 7.03 -6.72
C ILE A 36 -5.55 6.11 -6.09
N ALA A 37 -6.16 5.26 -6.91
CA ALA A 37 -7.07 4.23 -6.46
C ALA A 37 -6.33 3.28 -5.51
N SER A 38 -7.00 2.91 -4.43
CA SER A 38 -6.47 2.02 -3.40
C SER A 38 -7.51 0.99 -2.96
N VAL A 39 -7.03 -0.06 -2.29
CA VAL A 39 -7.84 -1.06 -1.60
C VAL A 39 -7.45 -1.10 -0.13
N SER A 40 -8.43 -1.30 0.75
CA SER A 40 -8.18 -1.42 2.19
C SER A 40 -7.24 -2.59 2.47
N THR A 41 -6.48 -2.46 3.56
CA THR A 41 -5.61 -3.51 4.08
C THR A 41 -6.30 -4.48 5.03
N GLY A 42 -7.60 -4.29 5.30
CA GLY A 42 -8.31 -4.95 6.41
C GLY A 42 -8.02 -4.33 7.78
N SER A 43 -6.97 -3.49 7.90
CA SER A 43 -6.64 -2.71 9.09
C SER A 43 -6.91 -1.23 8.87
N LEU A 44 -7.80 -0.64 9.68
CA LEU A 44 -8.09 0.80 9.61
C LEU A 44 -6.85 1.62 10.00
N GLY A 45 -6.12 1.18 11.03
CA GLY A 45 -4.91 1.85 11.46
C GLY A 45 -3.86 1.89 10.36
N LEU A 46 -3.70 0.80 9.61
CA LEU A 46 -2.76 0.71 8.50
C LEU A 46 -3.22 1.53 7.29
N ASP A 47 -4.52 1.54 6.96
CA ASP A 47 -5.09 2.41 5.92
C ASP A 47 -4.79 3.89 6.20
N VAL A 48 -4.92 4.32 7.46
CA VAL A 48 -4.59 5.67 7.93
C VAL A 48 -3.08 5.93 7.87
N ALA A 49 -2.26 4.96 8.27
CA ALA A 49 -0.81 5.06 8.18
C ALA A 49 -0.32 5.17 6.72
N LEU A 50 -1.01 4.52 5.78
CA LEU A 50 -0.75 4.62 4.34
C LEU A 50 -1.18 5.96 3.75
N GLY A 51 -2.09 6.69 4.41
CA GLY A 51 -2.48 8.08 4.10
C GLY A 51 -3.40 8.26 2.90
N ILE A 52 -3.46 7.27 1.99
CA ILE A 52 -4.43 7.24 0.89
C ILE A 52 -5.62 6.31 1.16
N GLY A 53 -5.71 5.77 2.38
CA GLY A 53 -6.79 4.86 2.79
C GLY A 53 -6.59 3.40 2.38
N GLY A 54 -5.39 2.99 2.00
CA GLY A 54 -5.11 1.61 1.60
C GLY A 54 -3.88 1.46 0.70
N LEU A 55 -3.72 0.27 0.11
CA LEU A 55 -2.63 -0.05 -0.82
C LEU A 55 -2.97 0.39 -2.26
N PRO A 56 -2.03 1.01 -3.00
CA PRO A 56 -2.32 1.60 -4.30
C PRO A 56 -2.37 0.56 -5.44
N PHE A 57 -3.43 0.63 -6.25
CA PHE A 57 -3.52 -0.11 -7.52
C PHE A 57 -2.48 0.37 -8.55
N GLY A 58 -2.13 -0.51 -9.49
CA GLY A 58 -1.17 -0.21 -10.55
C GLY A 58 0.25 0.02 -10.05
N ARG A 59 0.62 -0.55 -8.90
CA ARG A 59 1.93 -0.40 -8.24
C ARG A 59 2.44 -1.71 -7.66
N VAL A 60 3.75 -1.73 -7.43
CA VAL A 60 4.43 -2.78 -6.66
C VAL A 60 4.41 -2.43 -5.17
N VAL A 61 4.06 -3.40 -4.33
CA VAL A 61 4.11 -3.35 -2.86
C VAL A 61 5.02 -4.47 -2.37
N GLU A 62 5.82 -4.21 -1.35
CA GLU A 62 6.61 -5.25 -0.67
C GLU A 62 6.20 -5.31 0.80
N ILE A 63 5.86 -6.51 1.27
CA ILE A 63 5.55 -6.78 2.68
C ILE A 63 6.63 -7.74 3.18
N TYR A 64 7.41 -7.31 4.17
CA TYR A 64 8.48 -8.12 4.72
C TYR A 64 8.47 -8.10 6.24
N GLY A 65 9.05 -9.14 6.83
CA GLY A 65 9.06 -9.31 8.27
C GLY A 65 9.63 -10.67 8.69
N PRO A 66 9.77 -10.90 10.01
CA PRO A 66 10.12 -12.21 10.55
C PRO A 66 9.12 -13.30 10.16
N GLU A 67 9.48 -14.55 10.43
CA GLU A 67 8.56 -15.68 10.44
C GLU A 67 7.35 -15.39 11.36
N SER A 68 6.20 -15.94 10.98
CA SER A 68 4.95 -15.85 11.77
C SER A 68 4.54 -14.43 12.20
N SER A 69 5.00 -13.39 11.49
CA SER A 69 4.63 -12.00 11.78
C SER A 69 3.27 -11.59 11.20
N GLY A 70 2.63 -12.44 10.40
CA GLY A 70 1.33 -12.17 9.78
C GLY A 70 1.40 -11.67 8.33
N LYS A 71 2.53 -11.85 7.62
CA LYS A 71 2.70 -11.43 6.21
C LYS A 71 1.59 -11.96 5.30
N THR A 72 1.43 -13.28 5.25
CA THR A 72 0.43 -13.96 4.42
C THR A 72 -1.00 -13.64 4.88
N THR A 73 -1.23 -13.55 6.20
CA THR A 73 -2.54 -13.10 6.74
C THR A 73 -2.90 -11.70 6.25
N LEU A 74 -1.99 -10.73 6.34
CA LEU A 74 -2.24 -9.37 5.85
C LEU A 74 -2.53 -9.34 4.34
N THR A 75 -1.87 -10.19 3.54
CA THR A 75 -2.17 -10.26 2.09
C THR A 75 -3.51 -10.92 1.79
N LEU A 76 -3.93 -11.93 2.57
CA LEU A 76 -5.24 -12.56 2.41
C LEU A 76 -6.37 -11.59 2.77
N GLU A 77 -6.18 -10.75 3.80
CA GLU A 77 -7.12 -9.67 4.15
C GLU A 77 -7.25 -8.64 3.01
N VAL A 78 -6.13 -8.26 2.40
CA VAL A 78 -6.15 -7.38 1.21
C VAL A 78 -6.90 -8.04 0.04
N ILE A 79 -6.74 -9.35 -0.16
CA ILE A 79 -7.51 -10.11 -1.17
C ILE A 79 -9.00 -10.09 -0.84
N ALA A 80 -9.38 -10.37 0.41
CA ALA A 80 -10.77 -10.36 0.84
C ALA A 80 -11.42 -8.98 0.61
N GLU A 81 -10.74 -7.90 0.98
CA GLU A 81 -11.19 -6.52 0.71
C GLU A 81 -11.28 -6.21 -0.79
N ALA A 82 -10.33 -6.69 -1.59
CA ALA A 82 -10.39 -6.53 -3.04
C ALA A 82 -11.57 -7.30 -3.67
N GLN A 83 -11.82 -8.52 -3.24
CA GLN A 83 -12.94 -9.34 -3.73
C GLN A 83 -14.30 -8.74 -3.34
N LYS A 84 -14.43 -8.15 -2.14
CA LYS A 84 -15.62 -7.37 -1.75
C LYS A 84 -15.91 -6.20 -2.69
N MET A 85 -14.87 -5.64 -3.31
CA MET A 85 -14.98 -4.61 -4.35
C MET A 85 -15.23 -5.17 -5.75
N GLY A 86 -15.48 -6.48 -5.89
CA GLY A 86 -15.67 -7.17 -7.17
C GLY A 86 -14.39 -7.32 -7.99
N LYS A 87 -13.21 -7.30 -7.35
CA LYS A 87 -11.91 -7.38 -8.02
C LYS A 87 -11.42 -8.82 -8.13
N THR A 88 -10.72 -9.11 -9.22
CA THR A 88 -10.13 -10.44 -9.46
C THR A 88 -8.74 -10.51 -8.84
N CYS A 89 -8.48 -11.56 -8.06
CA CYS A 89 -7.23 -11.76 -7.34
C CYS A 89 -6.51 -13.03 -7.78
N ALA A 90 -5.18 -13.01 -7.74
CA ALA A 90 -4.35 -14.17 -7.98
C ALA A 90 -3.25 -14.30 -6.91
N PHE A 91 -2.92 -15.54 -6.57
CA PHE A 91 -1.92 -15.90 -5.57
C PHE A 91 -0.90 -16.86 -6.20
N VAL A 92 0.35 -16.41 -6.29
CA VAL A 92 1.49 -17.22 -6.73
C VAL A 92 2.20 -17.72 -5.48
N ASP A 93 1.87 -18.95 -5.08
CA ASP A 93 2.36 -19.64 -3.89
C ASP A 93 3.64 -20.41 -4.22
N ALA A 94 4.77 -19.70 -4.21
CA ALA A 94 6.09 -20.29 -4.35
C ALA A 94 6.58 -20.97 -3.05
N GLU A 95 6.00 -20.65 -1.89
CA GLU A 95 6.30 -21.35 -0.63
C GLU A 95 5.55 -22.68 -0.48
N HIS A 96 4.57 -22.97 -1.34
CA HIS A 96 3.69 -24.16 -1.28
C HIS A 96 3.02 -24.33 0.09
N ALA A 97 2.63 -23.22 0.71
CA ALA A 97 2.19 -23.17 2.11
C ALA A 97 0.82 -22.51 2.32
N LEU A 98 0.10 -22.17 1.24
CA LEU A 98 -1.23 -21.58 1.35
C LEU A 98 -2.27 -22.62 1.79
N ASP A 99 -2.96 -22.35 2.90
CA ASP A 99 -4.10 -23.14 3.38
C ASP A 99 -5.43 -22.50 2.93
N PRO A 100 -6.21 -23.15 2.04
CA PRO A 100 -7.50 -22.63 1.58
C PRO A 100 -8.52 -22.46 2.71
N ILE A 101 -8.53 -23.35 3.71
CA ILE A 101 -9.50 -23.30 4.82
C ILE A 101 -9.22 -22.05 5.66
N TYR A 102 -7.94 -21.78 5.92
CA TYR A 102 -7.53 -20.56 6.61
C TYR A 102 -7.86 -19.30 5.79
N ALA A 103 -7.63 -19.31 4.48
CA ALA A 103 -7.98 -18.18 3.61
C ALA A 103 -9.49 -17.89 3.64
N GLU A 104 -10.33 -18.92 3.54
CA GLU A 104 -11.79 -18.78 3.64
C GLU A 104 -12.22 -18.21 5.00
N ALA A 105 -11.59 -18.66 6.09
CA ALA A 105 -11.85 -18.12 7.43
C ALA A 105 -11.50 -16.62 7.57
N LEU A 106 -10.57 -16.12 6.75
CA LEU A 106 -10.24 -14.69 6.64
C LEU A 106 -11.18 -13.92 5.69
N GLY A 107 -12.21 -14.57 5.15
CA GLY A 107 -13.20 -13.95 4.26
C GLY A 107 -12.77 -13.90 2.79
N VAL A 108 -11.74 -14.65 2.40
CA VAL A 108 -11.38 -14.81 0.99
C VAL A 108 -12.40 -15.72 0.32
N ASN A 109 -12.93 -15.29 -0.82
CA ASN A 109 -13.68 -16.17 -1.71
C ASN A 109 -12.67 -17.06 -2.46
N VAL A 110 -12.51 -18.29 -1.96
CA VAL A 110 -11.54 -19.26 -2.48
C VAL A 110 -11.91 -19.81 -3.85
N ASP A 111 -13.21 -19.87 -4.19
CA ASP A 111 -13.69 -20.38 -5.48
C ASP A 111 -13.27 -19.47 -6.64
N ASP A 112 -13.20 -18.16 -6.39
CA ASP A 112 -12.82 -17.15 -7.38
C ASP A 112 -11.33 -16.73 -7.29
N LEU A 113 -10.55 -17.30 -6.36
CA LEU A 113 -9.14 -16.98 -6.20
C LEU A 113 -8.29 -17.81 -7.17
N LEU A 114 -7.59 -17.15 -8.09
CA LEU A 114 -6.63 -17.84 -8.96
C LEU A 114 -5.37 -18.23 -8.17
N ILE A 115 -5.00 -19.50 -8.17
CA ILE A 115 -3.80 -20.00 -7.48
C ILE A 115 -2.83 -20.60 -8.49
N SER A 116 -1.53 -20.32 -8.30
CA SER A 116 -0.45 -20.95 -9.04
C SER A 116 0.65 -21.38 -8.08
N GLN A 117 1.11 -22.62 -8.23
CA GLN A 117 2.22 -23.21 -7.49
C GLN A 117 3.36 -23.53 -8.48
N PRO A 118 4.26 -22.57 -8.72
CA PRO A 118 5.31 -22.70 -9.73
C PRO A 118 6.48 -23.55 -9.22
N ASP A 119 7.15 -24.25 -10.14
CA ASP A 119 8.35 -25.04 -9.87
C ASP A 119 9.61 -24.18 -9.78
N THR A 120 9.66 -23.04 -10.50
CA THR A 120 10.85 -22.16 -10.56
C THR A 120 10.52 -20.69 -10.40
N GLY A 121 11.50 -19.90 -9.96
CA GLY A 121 11.40 -18.45 -9.84
C GLY A 121 11.11 -17.76 -11.18
N GLU A 122 11.71 -18.23 -12.28
CA GLU A 122 11.40 -17.73 -13.63
C GLU A 122 9.93 -17.96 -13.97
N GLN A 123 9.43 -19.18 -13.78
CA GLN A 123 8.05 -19.55 -14.08
C GLN A 123 7.06 -18.71 -13.27
N ALA A 124 7.31 -18.56 -11.96
CA ALA A 124 6.50 -17.72 -11.07
C ALA A 124 6.36 -16.28 -11.58
N LEU A 125 7.49 -15.67 -11.99
CA LEU A 125 7.53 -14.29 -12.47
C LEU A 125 6.94 -14.15 -13.88
N GLU A 126 7.06 -15.16 -14.74
CA GLU A 126 6.40 -15.20 -16.05
C GLU A 126 4.88 -15.32 -15.92
N ILE A 127 4.38 -16.17 -15.02
CA ILE A 127 2.96 -16.29 -14.70
C ILE A 127 2.43 -14.96 -14.19
N CYS A 128 3.13 -14.32 -13.24
CA CYS A 128 2.79 -12.98 -12.75
C CYS A 128 2.68 -11.96 -13.90
N ASP A 129 3.65 -11.95 -14.82
CA ASP A 129 3.67 -11.02 -15.96
C ASP A 129 2.56 -11.32 -16.99
N MET A 130 2.19 -12.59 -17.20
CA MET A 130 1.05 -12.99 -18.02
C MET A 130 -0.28 -12.53 -17.42
N LEU A 131 -0.48 -12.75 -16.11
CA LEU A 131 -1.68 -12.31 -15.38
C LEU A 131 -1.82 -10.79 -15.45
N VAL A 132 -0.75 -10.05 -15.16
CA VAL A 132 -0.75 -8.58 -15.23
C VAL A 132 -1.04 -8.08 -16.65
N ARG A 133 -0.40 -8.66 -17.69
CA ARG A 133 -0.64 -8.26 -19.09
C ARG A 133 -2.05 -8.53 -19.57
N SER A 134 -2.73 -9.55 -19.04
CA SER A 134 -4.11 -9.86 -19.42
C SER A 134 -5.07 -8.71 -19.14
N GLY A 135 -4.76 -7.86 -18.14
CA GLY A 135 -5.66 -6.82 -17.65
C GLY A 135 -6.89 -7.34 -16.93
N ALA A 136 -7.01 -8.67 -16.76
CA ALA A 136 -8.15 -9.31 -16.11
C ALA A 136 -7.96 -9.49 -14.60
N VAL A 137 -6.75 -9.27 -14.08
CA VAL A 137 -6.42 -9.42 -12.65
C VAL A 137 -6.08 -8.07 -12.03
N ASP A 138 -6.73 -7.74 -10.92
CA ASP A 138 -6.55 -6.50 -10.19
C ASP A 138 -5.48 -6.59 -9.11
N VAL A 139 -5.31 -7.75 -8.48
CA VAL A 139 -4.34 -7.99 -7.41
C VAL A 139 -3.60 -9.30 -7.64
N VAL A 140 -2.26 -9.26 -7.63
CA VAL A 140 -1.40 -10.45 -7.70
C VAL A 140 -0.50 -10.47 -6.47
N ILE A 141 -0.54 -11.56 -5.71
CA ILE A 141 0.36 -11.82 -4.59
C ILE A 141 1.45 -12.80 -5.04
N VAL A 142 2.69 -12.57 -4.64
CA VAL A 142 3.81 -13.51 -4.81
C VAL A 142 4.36 -13.86 -3.43
N ASP A 143 4.09 -15.08 -2.97
CA ASP A 143 4.49 -15.60 -1.66
C ASP A 143 5.48 -16.76 -1.83
N SER A 144 6.79 -16.59 -1.63
CA SER A 144 7.51 -15.36 -1.32
C SER A 144 8.72 -15.20 -2.22
N VAL A 145 9.29 -13.99 -2.26
CA VAL A 145 10.51 -13.69 -3.02
C VAL A 145 11.67 -14.62 -2.64
N ALA A 146 11.72 -15.06 -1.38
CA ALA A 146 12.78 -15.95 -0.92
C ALA A 146 12.70 -17.33 -1.58
N ALA A 147 11.50 -17.77 -1.95
CA ALA A 147 11.24 -19.05 -2.61
C ALA A 147 11.29 -18.97 -4.16
N LEU A 148 11.57 -17.80 -4.73
CA LEU A 148 11.78 -17.64 -6.17
C LEU A 148 13.17 -18.16 -6.57
N THR A 149 13.35 -19.48 -6.47
CA THR A 149 14.62 -20.16 -6.74
C THR A 149 14.83 -20.27 -8.25
N PRO A 150 15.92 -19.71 -8.81
CA PRO A 150 16.20 -19.80 -10.24
C PRO A 150 16.32 -21.25 -10.70
N LYS A 151 15.89 -21.54 -11.93
CA LYS A 151 15.94 -22.89 -12.52
C LYS A 151 17.34 -23.55 -12.41
N ALA A 152 18.40 -22.78 -12.70
CA ALA A 152 19.76 -23.30 -12.63
C ALA A 152 20.22 -23.69 -11.21
N GLU A 153 19.60 -23.12 -10.17
CA GLU A 153 19.87 -23.47 -8.77
C GLU A 153 19.07 -24.73 -8.36
N ILE A 154 17.88 -24.94 -8.94
CA ILE A 154 17.08 -26.17 -8.72
C ILE A 154 17.70 -27.38 -9.43
N GLU A 155 18.23 -27.18 -10.64
CA GLU A 155 18.88 -28.24 -11.43
C GLU A 155 20.34 -28.52 -10.99
N GLY A 156 20.94 -27.62 -10.21
CA GLY A 156 22.30 -27.75 -9.67
C GLY A 156 22.40 -28.67 -8.45
N GLU A 157 23.62 -28.91 -7.99
CA GLU A 157 23.88 -29.71 -6.80
C GLU A 157 23.94 -28.85 -5.52
N MET A 158 23.63 -29.46 -4.37
CA MET A 158 23.76 -28.77 -3.08
C MET A 158 25.22 -28.37 -2.83
N GLY A 159 25.47 -27.07 -2.77
CA GLY A 159 26.83 -26.51 -2.59
C GLY A 159 27.35 -25.77 -3.82
N ASP A 160 26.65 -25.86 -4.96
CA ASP A 160 26.97 -25.07 -6.14
C ASP A 160 26.83 -23.56 -5.88
N SER A 161 27.78 -22.79 -6.39
CA SER A 161 27.82 -21.35 -6.16
C SER A 161 27.08 -20.59 -7.27
N HIS A 162 25.88 -20.12 -6.95
CA HIS A 162 25.08 -19.28 -7.85
C HIS A 162 25.03 -17.82 -7.36
N VAL A 163 26.17 -17.14 -7.39
CA VAL A 163 26.30 -15.78 -6.84
C VAL A 163 25.35 -14.79 -7.54
N GLY A 164 24.36 -14.30 -6.80
CA GLY A 164 23.48 -13.20 -7.21
C GLY A 164 22.48 -13.54 -8.32
N LEU A 165 22.24 -14.83 -8.59
CA LEU A 165 21.35 -15.26 -9.68
C LEU A 165 19.92 -14.78 -9.45
N GLN A 166 19.36 -15.01 -8.25
CA GLN A 166 18.03 -14.51 -7.86
C GLN A 166 17.92 -12.98 -7.96
N ALA A 167 18.95 -12.24 -7.56
CA ALA A 167 18.94 -10.77 -7.63
C ALA A 167 18.89 -10.25 -9.08
N ARG A 168 19.57 -10.93 -10.01
CA ARG A 168 19.52 -10.63 -11.46
C ARG A 168 18.15 -10.96 -12.05
N LEU A 169 17.58 -12.11 -11.70
CA LEU A 169 16.24 -12.53 -12.08
C LEU A 169 15.20 -11.48 -11.67
N MET A 170 15.19 -11.09 -10.39
CA MET A 170 14.29 -10.05 -9.86
C MET A 170 14.46 -8.71 -10.57
N SER A 171 15.71 -8.31 -10.84
CA SER A 171 16.00 -7.05 -11.54
C SER A 171 15.46 -7.05 -12.97
N GLN A 172 15.55 -8.18 -13.68
CA GLN A 172 15.03 -8.33 -15.03
C GLN A 172 13.50 -8.38 -15.05
N ALA A 173 12.90 -9.17 -14.16
CA ALA A 173 11.45 -9.33 -14.07
C ALA A 173 10.75 -8.02 -13.70
N LEU A 174 11.21 -7.32 -12.66
CA LEU A 174 10.62 -6.04 -12.24
C LEU A 174 10.71 -4.96 -13.33
N ARG A 175 11.77 -4.96 -14.14
CA ARG A 175 11.92 -4.04 -15.28
C ARG A 175 10.83 -4.25 -16.33
N LYS A 176 10.42 -5.51 -16.58
CA LYS A 176 9.33 -5.86 -17.49
C LYS A 176 7.97 -5.58 -16.85
N LEU A 177 7.77 -6.08 -15.63
CA LEU A 177 6.50 -6.04 -14.89
C LEU A 177 6.03 -4.61 -14.65
N THR A 178 6.91 -3.68 -14.26
CA THR A 178 6.50 -2.34 -13.79
C THR A 178 5.69 -1.56 -14.83
N SER A 179 6.04 -1.69 -16.12
CA SER A 179 5.27 -1.03 -17.19
C SER A 179 3.88 -1.65 -17.35
N ASN A 180 3.80 -2.98 -17.32
CA ASN A 180 2.55 -3.73 -17.47
C ASN A 180 1.62 -3.45 -16.28
N ILE A 181 2.14 -3.52 -15.06
CA ILE A 181 1.47 -3.20 -13.79
C ILE A 181 0.75 -1.84 -13.88
N LYS A 182 1.45 -0.82 -14.40
CA LYS A 182 0.85 0.52 -14.50
C LYS A 182 -0.22 0.60 -15.58
N LYS A 183 -0.05 -0.10 -16.71
CA LYS A 183 -1.00 -0.11 -17.84
C LYS A 183 -2.28 -0.87 -17.52
N SER A 184 -2.16 -2.02 -16.85
CA SER A 184 -3.30 -2.86 -16.42
C SER A 184 -3.96 -2.36 -15.14
N ASN A 185 -3.32 -1.43 -14.43
CA ASN A 185 -3.72 -0.98 -13.09
C ASN A 185 -3.75 -2.11 -12.05
N THR A 186 -3.05 -3.21 -12.29
CA THR A 186 -2.90 -4.34 -11.36
C THR A 186 -1.99 -3.96 -10.19
N MET A 187 -2.36 -4.28 -8.96
CA MET A 187 -1.47 -4.23 -7.80
C MET A 187 -0.67 -5.53 -7.70
N CYS A 188 0.65 -5.44 -7.56
CA CYS A 188 1.48 -6.63 -7.30
C CYS A 188 2.12 -6.52 -5.91
N ILE A 189 1.80 -7.48 -5.04
CA ILE A 189 2.37 -7.56 -3.69
C ILE A 189 3.37 -8.70 -3.65
N PHE A 190 4.60 -8.38 -3.23
CA PHE A 190 5.65 -9.35 -2.99
C PHE A 190 5.82 -9.54 -1.48
N ILE A 191 5.62 -10.76 -1.00
CA ILE A 191 5.99 -11.14 0.36
C ILE A 191 7.48 -11.45 0.36
N ASN A 192 8.19 -11.00 1.40
CA ASN A 192 9.62 -11.22 1.52
C ASN A 192 10.00 -11.56 2.96
N GLN A 193 11.10 -12.28 3.10
CA GLN A 193 11.65 -12.69 4.38
C GLN A 193 12.84 -11.81 4.76
N ILE A 194 13.09 -11.70 6.06
CA ILE A 194 14.30 -11.07 6.58
C ILE A 194 15.47 -12.06 6.56
N ARG A 195 16.66 -11.56 6.24
CA ARG A 195 17.96 -12.22 6.38
C ARG A 195 18.93 -11.27 7.07
N MET A 196 20.03 -11.78 7.63
CA MET A 196 21.07 -10.95 8.22
C MET A 196 22.25 -10.80 7.25
N LYS A 197 22.79 -9.59 7.11
CA LYS A 197 24.07 -9.35 6.44
C LYS A 197 25.21 -9.63 7.42
N ILE A 198 26.01 -10.64 7.10
CA ILE A 198 27.22 -10.98 7.86
C ILE A 198 28.25 -9.84 7.69
N GLY A 199 28.93 -9.48 8.78
CA GLY A 199 30.01 -8.49 8.77
C GLY A 199 29.60 -7.02 8.94
N VAL A 200 28.31 -6.74 9.22
CA VAL A 200 27.85 -5.38 9.54
C VAL A 200 28.03 -5.10 11.04
N MET A 201 29.02 -4.27 11.39
CA MET A 201 29.30 -3.89 12.79
C MET A 201 28.57 -2.62 13.26
N PHE A 202 28.02 -1.82 12.34
CA PHE A 202 27.28 -0.59 12.64
C PHE A 202 26.00 -0.51 11.79
N GLY A 203 24.88 -0.12 12.41
CA GLY A 203 23.57 0.03 11.75
C GLY A 203 22.68 -1.23 11.85
N ASN A 204 21.62 -1.29 11.05
CA ASN A 204 20.71 -2.44 11.02
C ASN A 204 21.29 -3.55 10.12
N PRO A 205 21.58 -4.76 10.64
CA PRO A 205 22.09 -5.87 9.84
C PRO A 205 21.00 -6.56 9.00
N GLU A 206 19.72 -6.27 9.22
CA GLU A 206 18.62 -6.88 8.50
C GLU A 206 18.59 -6.49 7.01
N THR A 207 18.26 -7.47 6.18
CA THR A 207 18.05 -7.29 4.75
C THR A 207 16.96 -8.20 4.23
N THR A 208 16.53 -7.98 2.99
CA THR A 208 15.51 -8.78 2.33
C THR A 208 16.12 -9.55 1.15
N THR A 209 15.50 -10.69 0.78
CA THR A 209 15.97 -11.54 -0.32
C THR A 209 15.67 -10.93 -1.70
N GLY A 210 16.25 -11.49 -2.77
CA GLY A 210 16.01 -10.98 -4.14
C GLY A 210 16.80 -9.71 -4.53
N GLY A 211 17.82 -9.33 -3.76
CA GLY A 211 18.67 -8.18 -4.05
C GLY A 211 18.01 -6.82 -3.76
N ASN A 212 18.42 -5.77 -4.48
CA ASN A 212 17.96 -4.40 -4.21
C ASN A 212 16.84 -3.91 -5.13
N ALA A 213 16.57 -4.58 -6.26
CA ALA A 213 15.63 -4.10 -7.27
C ALA A 213 14.25 -3.83 -6.68
N LEU A 214 13.68 -4.79 -5.95
CA LEU A 214 12.36 -4.67 -5.34
C LEU A 214 12.25 -3.41 -4.46
N LYS A 215 13.28 -3.13 -3.66
CA LYS A 215 13.32 -1.92 -2.81
C LYS A 215 13.14 -0.63 -3.59
N PHE A 216 13.64 -0.54 -4.83
CA PHE A 216 13.51 0.65 -5.68
C PHE A 216 12.16 0.71 -6.40
N TYR A 217 11.71 -0.43 -6.94
CA TYR A 217 10.46 -0.54 -7.70
C TYR A 217 9.21 -0.45 -6.82
N SER A 218 9.24 -0.95 -5.58
CA SER A 218 8.11 -0.86 -4.65
C SER A 218 7.72 0.59 -4.39
N SER A 219 6.43 0.89 -4.53
CA SER A 219 5.86 2.18 -4.15
C SER A 219 5.57 2.25 -2.65
N VAL A 220 5.18 1.12 -2.08
CA VAL A 220 4.96 0.95 -0.64
C VAL A 220 5.83 -0.22 -0.16
N ARG A 221 6.49 -0.05 0.98
CA ARG A 221 7.17 -1.13 1.69
C ARG A 221 6.68 -1.17 3.12
N LEU A 222 6.27 -2.34 3.59
CA LEU A 222 5.74 -2.58 4.92
C LEU A 222 6.67 -3.53 5.69
N ASP A 223 7.09 -3.11 6.89
CA ASP A 223 7.80 -3.95 7.86
C ASP A 223 6.80 -4.41 8.91
N ILE A 224 6.39 -5.67 8.85
CA ILE A 224 5.40 -6.28 9.75
C ILE A 224 6.09 -7.16 10.78
N ARG A 225 5.78 -6.93 12.07
CA ARG A 225 6.36 -7.66 13.20
C ARG A 225 5.31 -8.02 14.24
N ARG A 226 5.44 -9.23 14.78
CA ARG A 226 4.79 -9.61 16.02
C ARG A 226 5.48 -8.90 17.19
N THR A 227 4.73 -8.17 17.99
CA THR A 227 5.21 -7.45 19.18
C THR A 227 4.88 -8.17 20.49
N GLY A 228 3.86 -9.02 20.48
CA GLY A 228 3.40 -9.72 21.67
C GLY A 228 2.42 -10.86 21.35
N ALA A 229 2.04 -11.59 22.39
CA ALA A 229 0.99 -12.62 22.32
C ALA A 229 -0.29 -12.06 22.94
N LEU A 230 -1.42 -12.27 22.27
CA LEU A 230 -2.73 -12.00 22.83
C LEU A 230 -3.22 -13.25 23.58
N LYS A 231 -3.64 -13.09 24.83
CA LYS A 231 -4.07 -14.20 25.69
C LYS A 231 -5.47 -14.02 26.23
N GLU A 232 -6.21 -15.12 26.30
CA GLU A 232 -7.46 -15.24 27.06
C GLU A 232 -7.24 -16.29 28.16
N GLY A 233 -7.10 -15.83 29.41
CA GLY A 233 -6.60 -16.70 30.48
C GLY A 233 -5.18 -17.18 30.18
N ASP A 234 -5.00 -18.50 30.10
CA ASP A 234 -3.71 -19.14 29.80
C ASP A 234 -3.50 -19.44 28.31
N GLU A 235 -4.54 -19.36 27.49
CA GLU A 235 -4.47 -19.69 26.06
C GLU A 235 -4.03 -18.49 25.22
N VAL A 236 -3.17 -18.75 24.23
CA VAL A 236 -2.73 -17.73 23.25
C VAL A 236 -3.69 -17.76 22.06
N VAL A 237 -4.55 -16.75 21.97
CA VAL A 237 -5.61 -16.65 20.96
C VAL A 237 -5.22 -15.83 19.74
N GLY A 238 -4.06 -15.17 19.78
CA GLY A 238 -3.58 -14.35 18.66
C GLY A 238 -2.27 -13.62 18.94
N ASN A 239 -1.96 -12.66 18.08
CA ASN A 239 -0.73 -11.88 18.12
C ASN A 239 -1.02 -10.38 18.14
N GLU A 240 -0.28 -9.66 18.99
CA GLU A 240 -0.12 -8.23 18.81
C GLU A 240 0.87 -7.99 17.67
N THR A 241 0.48 -7.15 16.73
CA THR A 241 1.20 -6.93 15.47
C THR A 241 1.40 -5.44 15.25
N ARG A 242 2.61 -5.09 14.81
CA ARG A 242 2.97 -3.74 14.38
C ARG A 242 3.42 -3.76 12.93
N VAL A 243 2.88 -2.84 12.15
CA VAL A 243 3.29 -2.61 10.76
C VAL A 243 3.83 -1.20 10.62
N LYS A 244 5.07 -1.08 10.14
CA LYS A 244 5.71 0.21 9.83
C LYS A 244 5.76 0.43 8.32
N VAL A 245 5.31 1.61 7.89
CA VAL A 245 5.41 2.03 6.48
C VAL A 245 6.82 2.57 6.21
N VAL A 246 7.76 1.69 5.90
CA VAL A 246 9.18 2.06 5.72
C VAL A 246 9.48 2.76 4.39
N LYS A 247 8.57 2.64 3.42
CA LYS A 247 8.61 3.40 2.17
C LYS A 247 7.19 3.71 1.72
N ASN A 248 6.95 4.94 1.29
CA ASN A 248 5.68 5.38 0.73
C ASN A 248 5.92 6.42 -0.38
N LYS A 249 5.50 6.11 -1.61
CA LYS A 249 5.56 7.02 -2.77
C LYS A 249 4.22 7.71 -3.07
N VAL A 250 3.18 7.43 -2.28
CA VAL A 250 1.82 7.91 -2.52
C VAL A 250 1.31 8.82 -1.40
N ALA A 251 1.96 8.80 -0.24
CA ALA A 251 1.74 9.70 0.90
C ALA A 251 3.01 9.76 1.78
N PRO A 252 3.06 10.58 2.84
CA PRO A 252 4.20 10.62 3.76
C PRO A 252 4.54 9.24 4.37
N PRO A 253 5.82 8.84 4.38
CA PRO A 253 6.27 7.56 4.95
C PRO A 253 6.44 7.61 6.48
N PHE A 254 6.88 6.48 7.06
CA PHE A 254 7.31 6.28 8.45
C PHE A 254 6.24 6.33 9.54
N LYS A 255 4.97 6.42 9.14
CA LYS A 255 3.85 6.09 10.03
C LYS A 255 3.85 4.59 10.34
N GLU A 256 3.22 4.24 11.45
CA GLU A 256 3.03 2.87 11.90
C GLU A 256 1.59 2.64 12.36
N ALA A 257 1.19 1.37 12.31
CA ALA A 257 -0.09 0.89 12.80
C ALA A 257 0.15 -0.28 13.74
N ASN A 258 -0.62 -0.35 14.82
CA ASN A 258 -0.63 -1.46 15.76
C ASN A 258 -2.04 -2.04 15.78
N PHE A 259 -2.14 -3.36 15.64
CA PHE A 259 -3.40 -4.07 15.62
C PHE A 259 -3.20 -5.50 16.10
N GLN A 260 -4.30 -6.21 16.31
CA GLN A 260 -4.30 -7.60 16.77
C GLN A 260 -4.67 -8.51 15.60
N ILE A 261 -3.95 -9.62 15.45
CA ILE A 261 -4.31 -10.71 14.54
C ILE A 261 -4.80 -11.86 15.40
N LEU A 262 -6.08 -12.20 15.27
CA LEU A 262 -6.73 -13.32 15.93
C LEU A 262 -6.61 -14.58 15.06
N TYR A 263 -6.22 -15.69 15.65
CA TYR A 263 -6.09 -16.93 14.89
C TYR A 263 -7.46 -17.41 14.38
N GLY A 264 -7.52 -17.72 13.07
CA GLY A 264 -8.75 -18.15 12.39
C GLY A 264 -9.80 -17.06 12.19
N LYS A 265 -9.52 -15.80 12.57
CA LYS A 265 -10.43 -14.66 12.38
C LYS A 265 -9.79 -13.48 11.65
N GLY A 266 -8.46 -13.39 11.65
CA GLY A 266 -7.74 -12.33 10.95
C GLY A 266 -7.52 -11.07 11.78
N ILE A 267 -7.44 -9.93 11.10
CA ILE A 267 -7.20 -8.64 11.73
C ILE A 267 -8.43 -8.22 12.54
N SER A 268 -8.24 -7.91 13.82
CA SER A 268 -9.32 -7.44 14.71
C SER A 268 -9.65 -5.98 14.44
N LYS A 269 -10.57 -5.75 13.49
CA LYS A 269 -11.07 -4.43 13.12
C LYS A 269 -11.75 -3.72 14.30
N GLU A 270 -12.56 -4.41 15.08
CA GLU A 270 -13.25 -3.79 16.22
C GLU A 270 -12.26 -3.35 17.30
N GLY A 271 -11.16 -4.09 17.47
CA GLY A 271 -10.08 -3.69 18.37
C GLY A 271 -9.44 -2.37 17.97
N GLU A 272 -9.22 -2.16 16.67
CA GLU A 272 -8.70 -0.90 16.14
C GLU A 272 -9.71 0.24 16.27
N LEU A 273 -10.99 -0.01 15.99
CA LEU A 273 -12.04 1.01 16.11
C LEU A 273 -12.16 1.56 17.53
N ILE A 274 -12.07 0.69 18.53
CA ILE A 274 -12.07 1.13 19.94
C ILE A 274 -10.82 1.96 20.26
N ASP A 275 -9.63 1.47 19.88
CA ASP A 275 -8.38 2.17 20.21
C ASP A 275 -8.29 3.55 19.52
N LEU A 276 -8.65 3.61 18.23
CA LEU A 276 -8.70 4.86 17.47
C LEU A 276 -9.82 5.77 17.97
N GLY A 277 -11.00 5.21 18.27
CA GLY A 277 -12.13 5.94 18.84
C GLY A 277 -11.76 6.63 20.15
N VAL A 278 -11.06 5.94 21.04
CA VAL A 278 -10.57 6.52 22.31
C VAL A 278 -9.53 7.59 22.05
N LYS A 279 -8.55 7.31 21.18
CA LYS A 279 -7.48 8.25 20.84
C LYS A 279 -8.02 9.57 20.26
N HIS A 280 -9.09 9.49 19.46
CA HIS A 280 -9.70 10.63 18.79
C HIS A 280 -10.96 11.16 19.50
N LYS A 281 -11.20 10.75 20.75
CA LYS A 281 -12.33 11.22 21.59
C LYS A 281 -13.71 10.97 20.99
N MET A 282 -13.85 9.94 20.16
CA MET A 282 -15.14 9.45 19.67
C MET A 282 -15.73 8.38 20.60
N VAL A 283 -14.88 7.66 21.33
CA VAL A 283 -15.26 6.70 22.36
C VAL A 283 -14.72 7.20 23.70
N ASP A 284 -15.59 7.37 24.67
CA ASP A 284 -15.21 7.80 26.01
C ASP A 284 -14.73 6.62 26.84
N LYS A 285 -13.64 6.82 27.60
CA LYS A 285 -13.10 5.80 28.51
C LYS A 285 -13.04 6.34 29.94
N ALA A 286 -13.91 5.81 30.80
CA ALA A 286 -13.96 6.13 32.23
C ALA A 286 -13.49 4.93 33.06
N GLY A 287 -12.20 4.92 33.41
CA GLY A 287 -11.56 3.78 34.06
C GLY A 287 -11.56 2.54 33.16
N ALA A 288 -12.30 1.51 33.56
CA ALA A 288 -12.49 0.29 32.76
C ALA A 288 -13.71 0.35 31.81
N TRP A 289 -14.59 1.34 31.94
CA TRP A 289 -15.80 1.45 31.13
C TRP A 289 -15.55 2.24 29.84
N TYR A 290 -16.10 1.73 28.73
CA TYR A 290 -16.14 2.40 27.44
C TYR A 290 -17.58 2.81 27.12
N SER A 291 -17.73 4.01 26.57
CA SER A 291 -19.03 4.55 26.14
C SER A 291 -18.92 5.16 24.73
N TYR A 292 -19.99 5.05 23.95
CA TYR A 292 -20.10 5.67 22.63
C TYR A 292 -21.41 6.47 22.58
N ASN A 293 -21.34 7.74 22.19
CA ASN A 293 -22.48 8.68 22.18
C ASN A 293 -23.27 8.74 23.51
N GLY A 294 -22.59 8.55 24.64
CA GLY A 294 -23.19 8.56 25.98
C GLY A 294 -23.68 7.19 26.48
N ASP A 295 -23.87 6.22 25.59
CA ASP A 295 -24.28 4.86 25.95
C ASP A 295 -23.07 3.99 26.32
N LYS A 296 -23.19 3.20 27.39
CA LYS A 296 -22.13 2.26 27.80
C LYS A 296 -22.09 1.08 26.85
N ILE A 297 -20.96 0.90 26.16
CA ILE A 297 -20.75 -0.18 25.19
C ILE A 297 -20.07 -1.40 25.81
N GLY A 298 -19.33 -1.23 26.91
CA GLY A 298 -18.72 -2.37 27.59
C GLY A 298 -17.76 -2.01 28.72
N GLN A 299 -17.50 -2.98 29.60
CA GLN A 299 -16.42 -2.91 30.60
C GLN A 299 -15.21 -3.69 30.08
N GLY A 300 -14.10 -3.00 29.83
CA GLY A 300 -12.90 -3.57 29.22
C GLY A 300 -12.98 -3.60 27.68
N LYS A 301 -11.81 -3.71 27.05
CA LYS A 301 -11.69 -3.69 25.58
C LYS A 301 -12.39 -4.90 24.94
N ALA A 302 -12.23 -6.09 25.50
CA ALA A 302 -12.84 -7.33 25.00
C ALA A 302 -14.37 -7.24 24.87
N ASN A 303 -15.06 -6.81 25.93
CA ASN A 303 -16.51 -6.65 25.90
C ASN A 303 -16.96 -5.55 24.94
N SER A 304 -16.18 -4.48 24.82
CA SER A 304 -16.48 -3.38 23.89
C SER A 304 -16.31 -3.82 22.42
N MET A 305 -15.33 -4.67 22.12
CA MET A 305 -15.18 -5.28 20.80
C MET A 305 -16.36 -6.19 20.48
N LYS A 306 -16.78 -7.04 21.43
CA LYS A 306 -17.95 -7.91 21.27
C LYS A 306 -19.23 -7.10 21.00
N PHE A 307 -19.42 -5.98 21.69
CA PHE A 307 -20.55 -5.08 21.42
C PHE A 307 -20.55 -4.57 19.97
N LEU A 308 -19.40 -4.14 19.44
CA LEU A 308 -19.30 -3.70 18.05
C LEU A 308 -19.57 -4.83 17.05
N GLN A 309 -19.10 -6.06 17.34
CA GLN A 309 -19.38 -7.25 16.54
C GLN A 309 -20.89 -7.56 16.49
N ASP A 310 -21.57 -7.46 17.63
CA ASP A 310 -23.01 -7.69 17.74
C ASP A 310 -23.84 -6.52 17.13
N ASN A 311 -23.22 -5.35 16.90
CA ASN A 311 -23.87 -4.13 16.40
C ASN A 311 -23.12 -3.51 15.19
N PRO A 312 -23.11 -4.17 14.02
CA PRO A 312 -22.31 -3.74 12.87
C PRO A 312 -22.65 -2.33 12.38
N LYS A 313 -23.92 -1.88 12.49
CA LYS A 313 -24.32 -0.51 12.12
C LYS A 313 -23.56 0.56 12.90
N ILE A 314 -23.31 0.32 14.20
CA ILE A 314 -22.57 1.25 15.06
C ILE A 314 -21.08 1.19 14.72
N ALA A 315 -20.55 -0.01 14.46
CA ALA A 315 -19.17 -0.19 14.03
C ALA A 315 -18.89 0.55 12.71
N ASP A 316 -19.77 0.42 11.72
CA ASP A 316 -19.68 1.10 10.42
C ASP A 316 -19.79 2.62 10.56
N GLU A 317 -20.68 3.11 11.42
CA GLU A 317 -20.80 4.55 11.71
C GLU A 317 -19.50 5.10 12.34
N LEU A 318 -18.98 4.41 13.36
CA LEU A 318 -17.74 4.79 14.03
C LEU A 318 -16.56 4.76 13.05
N GLU A 319 -16.45 3.72 12.23
CA GLU A 319 -15.45 3.62 11.18
C GLU A 319 -15.56 4.77 10.17
N GLY A 320 -16.77 5.05 9.68
CA GLY A 320 -17.01 6.14 8.72
C GLY A 320 -16.53 7.48 9.25
N ARG A 321 -16.90 7.82 10.48
CA ARG A 321 -16.43 9.06 11.15
C ARG A 321 -14.92 9.09 11.35
N LEU A 322 -14.32 7.97 11.75
CA LEU A 322 -12.86 7.86 11.92
C LEU A 322 -12.14 8.02 10.58
N ARG A 323 -12.63 7.39 9.51
CA ARG A 323 -12.08 7.53 8.16
C ARG A 323 -12.17 8.98 7.68
N GLU A 324 -13.32 9.63 7.87
CA GLU A 324 -13.49 11.04 7.50
C GLU A 324 -12.50 11.95 8.24
N LEU A 325 -12.36 11.77 9.55
CA LEU A 325 -11.42 12.56 10.36
C LEU A 325 -9.96 12.32 9.96
N LEU A 326 -9.57 11.07 9.72
CA LEU A 326 -8.15 10.67 9.61
C LEU A 326 -7.63 10.59 8.17
N LEU A 327 -8.52 10.42 7.19
CA LEU A 327 -8.20 10.32 5.77
C LEU A 327 -8.70 11.52 4.96
N SER A 328 -9.29 12.53 5.60
CA SER A 328 -9.62 13.80 4.93
C SER A 328 -8.38 14.36 4.23
N ARG A 329 -8.42 14.32 2.90
CA ARG A 329 -7.39 14.93 2.08
C ARG A 329 -7.57 16.45 2.18
N PRO A 330 -6.51 17.25 2.29
CA PRO A 330 -6.65 18.70 2.07
C PRO A 330 -7.32 18.89 0.71
N GLU A 331 -8.34 19.75 0.64
CA GLU A 331 -9.12 19.98 -0.57
C GLU A 331 -8.20 20.15 -1.78
N LYS A 332 -8.51 19.42 -2.86
CA LYS A 332 -7.80 19.57 -4.12
C LYS A 332 -7.98 21.02 -4.58
N ARG A 333 -6.90 21.82 -4.51
CA ARG A 333 -6.83 23.12 -5.18
C ARG A 333 -7.23 22.94 -6.64
N THR A 334 -8.38 23.50 -7.01
CA THR A 334 -8.93 23.40 -8.35
C THR A 334 -8.06 24.16 -9.35
N LYS A 335 -8.29 23.92 -10.64
CA LYS A 335 -7.63 24.70 -11.70
C LYS A 335 -7.99 26.18 -11.58
N GLU A 336 -9.22 26.47 -11.15
CA GLU A 336 -9.74 27.80 -10.87
C GLU A 336 -9.01 28.45 -9.68
N ASP A 337 -8.76 27.72 -8.58
CA ASP A 337 -7.99 28.23 -7.43
C ASP A 337 -6.57 28.61 -7.84
N ARG A 338 -5.92 27.80 -8.67
CA ARG A 338 -4.57 28.04 -9.17
C ARG A 338 -4.50 29.17 -10.19
N GLU A 339 -5.55 29.35 -10.99
CA GLU A 339 -5.66 30.44 -11.96
C GLU A 339 -5.96 31.76 -11.26
N ALA A 340 -6.80 31.76 -10.22
CA ALA A 340 -7.07 32.92 -9.37
C ALA A 340 -5.82 33.38 -8.61
N GLU A 341 -5.05 32.46 -8.02
CA GLU A 341 -3.80 32.78 -7.31
C GLU A 341 -2.72 33.31 -8.27
N ARG A 342 -2.64 32.76 -9.49
CA ARG A 342 -1.75 33.30 -10.55
C ARG A 342 -2.20 34.66 -11.07
N ALA A 343 -3.50 34.94 -11.10
CA ALA A 343 -4.03 36.23 -11.48
C ALA A 343 -3.72 37.27 -10.38
N ALA A 344 -3.96 36.92 -9.12
CA ALA A 344 -3.63 37.74 -7.95
C ALA A 344 -2.13 38.06 -7.87
N ALA A 345 -1.26 37.07 -8.02
CA ALA A 345 0.19 37.29 -8.01
C ALA A 345 0.68 38.16 -9.18
N LYS A 346 0.02 38.09 -10.35
CA LYS A 346 0.30 38.99 -11.49
C LYS A 346 -0.20 40.40 -11.26
N GLU A 347 -1.27 40.57 -10.51
CA GLU A 347 -1.85 41.87 -10.16
C GLU A 347 -1.04 42.55 -9.06
N GLU A 348 -0.58 41.80 -8.05
CA GLU A 348 0.39 42.26 -7.05
C GLU A 348 1.71 42.67 -7.69
N ALA A 349 2.30 41.85 -8.57
CA ALA A 349 3.53 42.21 -9.28
C ALA A 349 3.37 43.43 -10.20
N LYS A 350 2.17 43.64 -10.78
CA LYS A 350 1.86 44.86 -11.56
C LYS A 350 1.69 46.09 -10.68
N ASN A 351 1.13 45.92 -9.48
CA ASN A 351 0.97 47.01 -8.53
C ASN A 351 2.33 47.42 -7.95
N GLU A 352 3.19 46.47 -7.56
CA GLU A 352 4.57 46.74 -7.12
C GLU A 352 5.41 47.46 -8.20
N ALA A 353 5.28 47.06 -9.47
CA ALA A 353 5.96 47.73 -10.57
C ALA A 353 5.50 49.20 -10.76
N LYS A 354 4.20 49.49 -10.53
CA LYS A 354 3.66 50.86 -10.61
C LYS A 354 4.02 51.73 -9.40
N THR A 355 4.24 51.13 -8.23
CA THR A 355 4.72 51.86 -7.05
C THR A 355 6.17 52.29 -7.24
N ASN A 356 7.01 51.39 -7.76
CA ASN A 356 8.42 51.71 -8.04
C ASN A 356 8.61 52.76 -9.14
N GLU A 357 7.74 52.81 -10.16
CA GLU A 357 7.78 53.87 -11.18
C GLU A 357 7.38 55.26 -10.64
N LYS A 358 6.56 55.33 -9.59
CA LYS A 358 6.17 56.61 -8.96
C LYS A 358 7.26 57.16 -8.04
N ASP A 359 8.01 56.29 -7.39
CA ASP A 359 9.10 56.69 -6.50
C ASP A 359 10.30 57.24 -7.30
N ASP A 360 10.58 56.71 -8.50
CA ASP A 360 11.64 57.20 -9.39
C ASP A 360 11.34 58.58 -10.03
N ILE A 361 10.06 58.95 -10.20
CA ILE A 361 9.67 60.27 -10.74
C ILE A 361 9.70 61.36 -9.65
N SER A 362 9.77 60.99 -8.36
CA SER A 362 9.82 61.94 -7.25
C SER A 362 11.24 62.39 -6.84
N LEU A 363 12.27 61.82 -7.48
CA LEU A 363 13.70 62.07 -7.21
C LEU A 363 14.46 62.70 -8.39
N SER A 364 13.74 63.13 -9.45
CA SER A 364 14.25 63.96 -10.56
C SER A 364 13.60 65.33 -10.52
#